data_AF-A0A2G9SBC1-F1
#
_entry.id   AF-A0A2G9SBC1-F1
#
_cell.length_a   1.000
_cell.length_b   1.000
_cell.length_c   1.000
_cell.angle_alpha   90.00
_cell.angle_beta   90.00
_cell.angle_gamma   90.00
#
_symmetry.space_group_name_H-M   'P 1'
#
loop_
_entity.id
_entity.type
_entity.pdbx_description
1 polymer ?
#
loop_
_entity_poly.entity_id
_entity_poly.type
_entity_poly.pdbx_seq_one_letter_code
_entity_poly.pdbx_strand_id
1 'polypeptide(L)'
;MSAQNRASRQKSERSKTVIVHYLNYVHKQLILQKFRRKRTLQIKGQDFFLFADYSAEVSHCTALFQHIYNIFSSFSLTLLSSTSQCQKVRG
;
A
#
# COMPACT_ATOMS: atom_id res chain seq x y z
N MET A 1 42.43 -19.16 -22.83
CA MET A 1 41.16 -18.95 -23.56
C MET A 1 40.05 -18.78 -22.54
N SER A 2 39.46 -17.58 -22.50
CA SER A 2 38.81 -16.99 -21.31
C SER A 2 37.37 -17.45 -21.09
N ALA A 3 37.09 -18.00 -19.90
CA ALA A 3 35.76 -18.33 -19.40
C ALA A 3 35.06 -17.10 -18.75
N GLN A 4 35.05 -15.95 -19.44
CA GLN A 4 34.58 -14.67 -18.87
C GLN A 4 33.26 -14.12 -19.45
N ASN A 5 32.55 -14.86 -20.31
CA ASN A 5 31.37 -14.33 -21.02
C ASN A 5 30.03 -15.03 -20.70
N ARG A 6 29.74 -15.32 -19.44
CA ARG A 6 28.39 -15.78 -19.02
C ARG A 6 27.72 -14.95 -17.92
N ALA A 7 28.25 -13.78 -17.60
CA ALA A 7 27.66 -12.85 -16.64
C ALA A 7 26.99 -11.66 -17.34
N SER A 8 26.00 -11.90 -18.20
CA SER A 8 25.09 -10.85 -18.68
C SER A 8 24.01 -11.43 -19.58
N ARG A 9 22.88 -11.88 -19.01
CA ARG A 9 21.57 -11.96 -19.72
C ARG A 9 20.39 -12.52 -18.91
N GLN A 10 20.46 -12.64 -17.59
CA GLN A 10 19.22 -12.67 -16.80
C GLN A 10 18.76 -11.24 -16.50
N LYS A 11 18.30 -10.54 -17.55
CA LYS A 11 17.35 -9.43 -17.33
C LYS A 11 16.09 -10.12 -16.81
N SER A 12 15.93 -10.12 -15.49
CA SER A 12 14.65 -10.41 -14.82
C SER A 12 13.54 -9.76 -15.65
N GLU A 13 12.61 -10.58 -16.13
CA GLU A 13 11.42 -10.18 -16.86
C GLU A 13 10.49 -9.49 -15.86
N ARG A 14 10.92 -8.32 -15.37
CA ARG A 14 10.25 -7.55 -14.34
C ARG A 14 9.01 -6.97 -15.00
N SER A 15 7.84 -7.29 -14.46
CA SER A 15 6.56 -6.74 -14.91
C SER A 15 6.68 -5.22 -15.03
N LYS A 16 6.33 -4.69 -16.21
CA LYS A 16 6.40 -3.25 -16.48
C LYS A 16 5.24 -2.56 -15.77
N THR A 17 5.54 -1.53 -14.99
CA THR A 17 4.52 -0.64 -14.43
C THR A 17 3.87 0.18 -15.55
N VAL A 18 2.55 0.28 -15.55
CA VAL A 18 1.78 1.10 -16.49
C VAL A 18 1.32 2.36 -15.77
N ILE A 19 1.65 3.53 -16.32
CA ILE A 19 1.21 4.84 -15.80
C ILE A 19 -0.03 5.27 -16.58
N VAL A 20 -1.11 5.59 -15.87
CA VAL A 20 -2.38 6.04 -16.46
C VAL A 20 -2.63 7.49 -16.08
N HIS A 21 -2.68 8.36 -17.09
CA HIS A 21 -3.03 9.77 -16.92
C HIS A 21 -4.54 9.95 -17.08
N TYR A 22 -5.20 10.41 -16.02
CA TYR A 22 -6.62 10.72 -16.02
C TYR A 22 -6.83 12.20 -16.36
N LEU A 23 -7.75 12.47 -17.29
CA LEU A 23 -8.15 13.85 -17.61
C LEU A 23 -8.89 14.53 -16.45
N ASN A 24 -9.63 13.76 -15.66
CA ASN A 24 -10.38 14.26 -14.51
C ASN A 24 -9.85 13.64 -13.20
N TYR A 25 -9.40 14.50 -12.28
CA TYR A 25 -8.92 14.10 -10.96
C TYR A 25 -9.95 13.31 -10.15
N VAL A 26 -11.24 13.67 -10.26
CA VAL A 26 -12.33 13.00 -9.54
C VAL A 26 -12.43 11.52 -9.96
N HIS A 27 -12.24 11.21 -11.24
CA HIS A 27 -12.26 9.83 -11.72
C HIS A 27 -11.10 9.00 -11.13
N LYS A 28 -9.89 9.58 -11.09
CA LYS A 28 -8.73 8.94 -10.44
C LYS A 28 -9.06 8.60 -8.98
N GLN A 29 -9.64 9.53 -8.24
CA GLN A 29 -9.98 9.33 -6.83
C GLN A 29 -11.06 8.25 -6.64
N LEU A 30 -12.12 8.27 -7.44
CA LEU A 30 -13.20 7.27 -7.35
C LEU A 30 -12.70 5.84 -7.60
N ILE A 31 -11.83 5.66 -8.59
CA ILE A 31 -11.25 4.35 -8.91
C ILE A 31 -10.35 3.87 -7.76
N LEU A 32 -9.46 4.73 -7.26
CA LEU A 32 -8.60 4.40 -6.12
C LEU A 32 -9.41 4.07 -4.86
N GLN A 33 -10.48 4.81 -4.58
CA GLN A 33 -11.38 4.52 -3.45
C GLN A 33 -12.09 3.17 -3.61
N LYS A 34 -12.61 2.87 -4.80
CA LYS A 34 -13.23 1.56 -5.09
C LYS A 34 -12.22 0.43 -4.92
N PHE A 35 -11.00 0.60 -5.40
CA PHE A 35 -9.94 -0.40 -5.26
C PHE A 35 -9.57 -0.62 -3.78
N ARG A 36 -9.41 0.45 -2.98
CA ARG A 36 -9.12 0.33 -1.54
C ARG A 36 -10.19 -0.44 -0.76
N ARG A 37 -11.46 -0.35 -1.16
CA ARG A 37 -12.57 -1.11 -0.56
C ARG A 37 -12.53 -2.59 -0.95
N LYS A 38 -12.29 -2.89 -2.22
CA LYS A 38 -12.26 -4.29 -2.72
C LYS A 38 -10.97 -5.03 -2.40
N ARG A 39 -9.83 -4.32 -2.31
CA ARG A 39 -8.46 -4.82 -2.09
C ARG A 39 -7.91 -5.79 -3.14
N THR A 40 -8.74 -6.30 -4.04
CA THR A 40 -8.34 -7.18 -5.14
C THR A 40 -8.85 -6.65 -6.48
N LEU A 41 -7.99 -6.71 -7.48
CA LEU A 41 -8.31 -6.46 -8.88
C LEU A 41 -7.67 -7.58 -9.70
N GLN A 42 -8.50 -8.35 -10.41
CA GLN A 42 -8.02 -9.42 -11.28
C GLN A 42 -8.36 -9.11 -12.74
N ILE A 43 -7.37 -9.26 -13.61
CA ILE A 43 -7.54 -9.13 -15.05
C ILE A 43 -7.00 -10.41 -15.67
N LYS A 44 -7.86 -11.16 -16.38
CA LYS A 44 -7.51 -12.46 -16.97
C LYS A 44 -6.89 -13.45 -15.96
N GLY A 45 -7.41 -13.46 -14.72
CA GLY A 45 -6.94 -14.35 -13.65
C GLY A 45 -5.61 -13.94 -13.00
N GLN A 46 -5.03 -12.79 -13.37
CA GLN A 46 -3.83 -12.25 -12.73
C GLN A 46 -4.19 -11.11 -11.80
N ASP A 47 -3.53 -11.05 -10.63
CA ASP A 47 -3.70 -9.97 -9.67
C ASP A 47 -2.97 -8.70 -10.12
N PHE A 48 -3.67 -7.58 -10.03
CA PHE A 48 -3.14 -6.25 -10.32
C PHE A 48 -3.20 -5.38 -9.07
N PHE A 49 -2.11 -4.64 -8.86
CA PHE A 49 -2.02 -3.63 -7.82
C PHE A 49 -2.21 -2.25 -8.44
N LEU A 50 -3.13 -1.47 -7.87
CA LEU A 50 -3.33 -0.09 -8.23
C LEU A 50 -2.90 0.81 -7.08
N PHE A 51 -2.00 1.75 -7.38
CA PHE A 51 -1.54 2.75 -6.45
C PHE A 51 -1.50 4.13 -7.12
N ALA A 52 -1.58 5.17 -6.30
CA ALA A 52 -1.43 6.52 -6.80
C ALA A 52 0.05 6.78 -7.08
N ASP A 53 0.32 7.29 -8.29
CA ASP A 53 1.63 7.83 -8.63
C ASP A 53 1.75 9.25 -8.05
N TYR A 54 2.78 9.44 -7.22
CA TYR A 54 3.12 10.68 -6.52
C TYR A 54 4.61 10.94 -6.70
N SER A 55 5.04 12.19 -6.54
CA SER A 55 6.47 12.49 -6.47
C SER A 55 7.14 11.75 -5.30
N ALA A 56 8.46 11.62 -5.36
CA ALA A 56 9.22 10.93 -4.33
C ALA A 56 9.03 11.58 -2.95
N GLU A 57 9.00 12.92 -2.90
CA GLU A 57 8.81 13.69 -1.67
C GLU A 57 7.43 13.41 -1.07
N VAL A 58 6.38 13.47 -1.88
CA VAL A 58 5.00 13.22 -1.42
C VAL A 58 4.84 11.77 -0.97
N SER A 59 5.46 10.82 -1.68
CA SER A 59 5.47 9.40 -1.31
C SER A 59 6.14 9.18 0.05
N HIS A 60 7.28 9.83 0.28
CA HIS A 60 8.01 9.74 1.54
C HIS A 60 7.20 10.33 2.70
N CYS A 61 6.64 11.53 2.54
CA CYS A 61 5.76 12.13 3.54
C CYS A 61 4.55 11.24 3.84
N THR A 62 3.91 10.66 2.81
CA THR A 62 2.76 9.76 2.99
C THR A 62 3.12 8.54 3.83
N ALA A 63 4.29 7.94 3.61
CA ALA A 63 4.76 6.81 4.40
C ALA A 63 5.00 7.17 5.87
N LEU A 64 5.59 8.34 6.15
CA LEU A 64 5.79 8.85 7.51
C LEU A 64 4.45 9.08 8.22
N PHE A 65 3.50 9.73 7.55
CA PHE A 65 2.16 9.95 8.11
C PHE A 65 1.43 8.64 8.38
N GLN A 66 1.56 7.63 7.51
CA GLN A 66 0.98 6.31 7.73
C GLN A 66 1.55 5.64 8.99
N HIS A 67 2.85 5.76 9.22
CA HIS A 67 3.50 5.23 10.42
C HIS A 67 2.95 5.90 11.69
N ILE A 68 2.85 7.23 11.67
CA ILE A 68 2.29 8.01 12.78
C ILE A 68 0.82 7.62 13.03
N TYR A 69 0.02 7.52 11.98
CA TYR A 69 -1.38 7.08 12.07
C TYR A 69 -1.51 5.70 12.71
N ASN A 70 -0.66 4.74 12.31
CA ASN A 70 -0.66 3.40 12.87
C ASN A 70 -0.35 3.42 14.38
N ILE A 71 0.63 4.22 14.81
CA ILE A 71 0.94 4.41 16.23
C ILE A 71 -0.29 4.91 16.99
N PHE A 72 -0.92 6.01 16.55
CA PHE A 72 -2.11 6.55 17.22
C PHE A 72 -3.29 5.57 17.22
N SER A 73 -3.48 4.81 16.13
CA SER A 73 -4.53 3.80 16.06
C SER A 73 -4.31 2.65 17.04
N SER A 74 -3.06 2.23 17.25
CA SER A 74 -2.72 1.21 18.25
C SER A 74 -2.95 1.71 19.67
N PHE A 75 -2.56 2.94 20.00
CA PHE A 75 -2.83 3.54 21.31
C PHE A 75 -4.34 3.62 21.61
N SER A 76 -5.15 3.98 20.62
CA SER A 76 -6.61 4.05 20.77
C SER A 76 -7.23 2.69 21.08
N LEU A 77 -6.73 1.62 20.44
CA LEU A 77 -7.18 0.24 20.71
C LEU A 77 -6.77 -0.24 22.12
N THR A 78 -5.55 0.10 22.57
CA THR A 78 -5.05 -0.30 23.89
C THR A 78 -5.84 0.36 25.03
N LEU A 79 -6.26 1.63 24.88
CA LEU A 79 -7.09 2.35 25.84
C LEU A 79 -8.51 1.74 25.96
N LEU A 80 -9.12 1.33 24.84
CA LEU A 80 -10.41 0.65 24.85
C LEU A 80 -10.33 -0.71 25.56
N SER A 81 -9.29 -1.52 25.32
CA SER A 81 -9.12 -2.82 25.99
C SER A 81 -8.84 -2.73 27.50
N SER A 82 -8.24 -1.63 27.97
CA SER A 82 -7.96 -1.41 29.40
C SER A 82 -9.17 -0.89 30.18
N THR A 83 -10.09 -0.15 29.54
CA THR A 83 -11.37 0.23 30.15
C THR A 83 -12.32 -0.95 30.35
N SER A 84 -12.30 -1.96 29.47
CA SER A 84 -13.08 -3.20 29.64
C SER A 84 -12.59 -4.12 30.77
N GLN A 85 -11.35 -3.97 31.26
CA GLN A 85 -10.86 -4.74 32.41
C GLN A 85 -11.13 -4.07 33.77
N CYS A 86 -11.53 -2.78 33.79
CA CYS A 86 -11.77 -2.06 35.04
C CYS A 86 -13.19 -2.20 35.62
N GLN A 87 -14.08 -3.00 35.01
CA GLN A 87 -15.47 -3.18 35.49
C GLN A 87 -15.73 -4.47 36.29
N LYS A 88 -14.70 -5.17 36.76
CA LYS A 88 -14.88 -6.40 37.56
C LYS A 88 -14.19 -6.36 38.92
N VAL A 89 -14.45 -5.32 39.71
CA VAL A 89 -14.19 -5.35 41.16
C VAL A 89 -15.32 -4.63 41.90
N ARG A 90 -16.27 -5.42 42.42
CA ARG A 90 -17.14 -5.23 43.59
C ARG A 90 -18.46 -5.98 43.38
N GLY A 91 -18.43 -7.26 43.73
CA GLY A 91 -19.55 -7.96 44.37
C GLY A 91 -19.21 -8.11 45.85
#